data_AF-A0A126QFP8-F1
#
_entry.id   AF-A0A126QFP8-F1
#
_cell.length_a   1.000
_cell.length_b   1.000
_cell.length_c   1.000
_cell.angle_alpha   90.00
_cell.angle_beta   90.00
_cell.angle_gamma   90.00
#
_symmetry.space_group_name_H-M   'P 1'
#
loop_
_entity.id
_entity.type
_entity.pdbx_description
1 polymer ?
#
loop_
_entity_poly.entity_id
_entity_poly.type
_entity_poly.pdbx_seq_one_letter_code
_entity_poly.pdbx_strand_id
1 'polypeptide(L)' 'MSVSSRLSPVVDSIAVKRRGAVRKAKLYYLRERTGKSARIKERLGA' A
#
# COMPACT_ATOMS: atom_id res chain seq x y z
N MET A 1 -13.25 -27.30 5.43
CA MET A 1 -13.27 -26.24 4.40
C MET A 1 -12.72 -24.97 5.03
N SER A 2 -11.47 -24.65 4.72
CA SER A 2 -10.72 -23.57 5.38
C SER A 2 -11.18 -22.20 4.85
N VAL A 3 -11.78 -21.40 5.72
CA VAL A 3 -12.23 -20.04 5.38
C VAL A 3 -11.05 -19.10 5.57
N SER A 4 -10.39 -18.74 4.48
CA SER A 4 -9.40 -17.67 4.43
C SER A 4 -9.87 -16.67 3.38
N SER A 5 -10.66 -15.66 3.75
CA SER A 5 -10.83 -14.51 2.87
C SER A 5 -11.28 -13.26 3.63
N ARG A 6 -10.67 -12.13 3.25
CA ARG A 6 -11.32 -10.82 3.34
C ARG A 6 -12.59 -10.93 2.50
N LEU A 7 -13.75 -11.00 3.15
CA LEU A 7 -15.02 -11.45 2.54
C LEU A 7 -15.66 -10.43 1.59
N SER A 8 -14.99 -10.08 0.50
CA SER A 8 -15.66 -9.51 -0.67
C SER A 8 -15.71 -10.58 -1.76
N PRO A 9 -16.90 -10.96 -2.27
CA PRO A 9 -17.02 -11.95 -3.34
C PRO A 9 -16.46 -11.45 -4.69
N VAL A 10 -16.06 -10.18 -4.78
CA VAL A 10 -15.53 -9.55 -6.00
C VAL A 10 -14.00 -9.66 -6.09
N VAL A 11 -13.31 -9.81 -4.96
CA VAL A 11 -11.84 -9.76 -4.93
C VAL A 11 -11.28 -11.16 -4.80
N ASP A 12 -10.68 -11.66 -5.89
CA ASP A 12 -10.03 -12.97 -5.95
C ASP A 12 -8.72 -13.02 -5.13
N SER A 13 -7.76 -12.14 -5.42
CA SER A 13 -6.45 -12.15 -4.76
C SER A 13 -5.78 -10.76 -4.73
N ILE A 14 -4.92 -10.54 -3.74
CA ILE A 14 -4.16 -9.28 -3.58
C ILE A 14 -2.67 -9.61 -3.55
N ALA A 15 -1.95 -9.25 -4.62
CA ALA A 15 -0.50 -9.36 -4.70
C ALA A 15 0.17 -8.01 -4.39
N VAL A 16 1.22 -8.03 -3.58
CA VAL A 16 2.02 -6.83 -3.28
C VAL A 16 3.04 -6.62 -4.40
N LYS A 17 2.87 -5.55 -5.19
CA LYS A 17 3.82 -5.21 -6.27
C LYS A 17 5.14 -4.63 -5.75
N ARG A 18 5.06 -3.68 -4.81
CA ARG A 18 6.21 -2.94 -4.25
C ARG A 18 5.91 -2.50 -2.81
N ARG A 19 6.94 -2.39 -1.98
CA ARG A 19 6.81 -1.92 -0.58
C ARG A 19 7.45 -0.55 -0.44
N GLY A 20 6.65 0.48 -0.16
CA GLY A 20 7.16 1.83 0.13
C GLY A 20 7.57 2.00 1.60
N ALA A 21 8.60 2.82 1.86
CA ALA A 21 8.96 3.21 3.21
C ALA A 21 8.15 4.45 3.63
N VAL A 22 7.19 4.27 4.53
CA VAL A 22 6.33 5.34 5.06
C VAL A 22 6.42 5.41 6.58
N ARG A 23 6.39 6.62 7.12
CA ARG A 23 6.45 6.87 8.57
C ARG A 23 5.08 6.94 9.23
N LYS A 24 4.04 7.29 8.47
CA LYS A 24 2.66 7.43 8.96
C LYS A 24 1.83 6.25 8.47
N ALA A 25 0.96 5.72 9.34
CA ALA A 25 0.02 4.66 9.00
C ALA A 25 -1.05 5.13 7.98
N LYS A 26 -1.48 6.40 8.09
CA LYS A 26 -2.44 7.03 7.17
C LYS A 26 -1.71 7.95 6.18
N LEU A 27 -1.95 7.75 4.88
CA LEU A 27 -1.29 8.49 3.80
C LEU A 27 -2.06 9.71 3.29
N TYR A 28 -2.98 10.26 4.09
CA TYR A 28 -3.81 11.41 3.67
C TYR A 28 -2.99 12.66 3.36
N TYR A 29 -1.82 12.80 3.97
CA TYR A 29 -0.88 13.89 3.69
C TYR A 29 -0.36 13.90 2.25
N LEU A 30 -0.51 12.80 1.51
CA LEU A 30 -0.16 12.76 0.08
C LEU A 30 -1.19 13.46 -0.79
N ARG A 31 -2.42 13.70 -0.31
CA ARG A 31 -3.47 14.39 -1.09
C ARG A 31 -3.12 15.85 -1.38
N GLU A 32 -2.43 16.49 -0.44
CA GLU A 32 -1.99 17.89 -0.55
C GLU A 32 -0.61 18.03 -1.21
N ARG A 33 0.08 16.91 -1.48
CA ARG A 33 1.44 16.90 -2.04
C ARG A 33 1.40 16.50 -3.51
N THR A 34 2.15 17.23 -4.32
CA THR A 34 2.28 16.94 -5.75
C THR A 34 3.74 16.88 -6.20
N GLY A 35 3.95 16.24 -7.35
CA GLY A 35 5.26 16.11 -7.99
C GLY A 35 6.26 15.33 -7.15
N LYS A 36 7.49 15.88 -7.02
CA LYS A 36 8.61 15.21 -6.34
C LYS A 36 8.34 14.96 -4.85
N SER A 37 7.53 15.82 -4.21
CA SER A 37 7.25 15.76 -2.77
C SER A 37 6.31 14.63 -2.35
N ALA A 38 5.51 14.13 -3.30
CA ALA A 38 4.59 13.01 -3.09
C ALA A 38 5.23 11.64 -3.35
N ARG A 39 6.45 11.59 -3.92
CA ARG A 39 7.12 10.33 -4.25
C ARG A 39 7.55 9.61 -2.97
N ILE A 40 7.01 8.42 -2.75
CA ILE A 40 7.44 7.51 -1.70
C ILE A 40 8.60 6.67 -2.23
N LYS A 41 9.73 6.68 -1.51
CA LYS A 41 10.86 5.81 -1.82
C LYS A 41 10.49 4.36 -1.53
N GLU A 42 10.90 3.47 -2.43
CA GLU A 42 10.79 2.04 -2.19
C GLU A 42 11.64 1.65 -1.00
N ARG A 43 11.12 0.73 -0.20
CA ARG A 43 11.85 0.12 0.90
C ARG A 43 12.77 -0.93 0.29
N LEU A 44 13.90 -0.48 -0.24
CA LEU A 44 15.05 -1.31 -0.55
C LEU A 44 15.54 -1.83 0.81
N GLY A 45 15.20 -3.07 1.14
CA GLY A 45 15.75 -3.71 2.34
C GLY A 45 17.27 -3.78 2.23
N ALA A 46 17.94 -3.67 3.37
CA ALA A 46 19.31 -4.17 3.52
C ALA A 46 19.37 -5.68 3.22
#